data_AF-A0A5A9N5H0-F1
#
_entry.id   AF-A0A5A9N5H0-F1
#
_cell.length_a   1.000
_cell.length_b   1.000
_cell.length_c   1.000
_cell.angle_alpha   90.00
_cell.angle_beta   90.00
_cell.angle_gamma   90.00
#
_symmetry.space_group_name_H-M   'P 1'
#
loop_
_entity.id
_entity.type
_entity.pdbx_description
1 polymer ?
#
loop_
_entity_poly.entity_id
_entity_poly.type
_entity_poly.pdbx_seq_one_letter_code
_entity_poly.pdbx_strand_id
1 'polypeptide(L)'
;MTCQARSSYVASEIKWGYRFTPVLTLEDGFYEVDYNSFHDIYETNTPSCSARELTEMMARSRLPLTWSVPSKLSQQGTLDTQDDTHEKRPDTDELTERNGDIANMENESKV
;
A
#
# COMPACT_ATOMS: atom_id res chain seq x y z
N MET A 1 -5.05 -16.27 -32.35
CA MET A 1 -5.44 -14.92 -31.87
C MET A 1 -4.99 -14.79 -30.43
N THR A 2 -4.44 -13.64 -30.05
CA THR A 2 -4.12 -13.30 -28.64
C THR A 2 -4.97 -12.11 -28.22
N CYS A 3 -5.47 -12.10 -26.98
CA CYS A 3 -6.28 -11.03 -26.40
C CYS A 3 -5.61 -10.52 -25.12
N GLN A 4 -5.67 -9.20 -24.88
CA GLN A 4 -5.14 -8.56 -23.68
C GLN A 4 -6.18 -7.57 -23.13
N ALA A 5 -6.50 -7.70 -21.84
CA ALA A 5 -7.28 -6.73 -21.08
C ALA A 5 -6.40 -6.10 -20.00
N ARG A 6 -6.48 -4.77 -19.83
CA ARG A 6 -5.71 -4.00 -18.84
C ARG A 6 -6.63 -2.99 -18.17
N SER A 7 -6.48 -2.86 -16.85
CA SER A 7 -7.12 -1.85 -16.02
C SER A 7 -6.12 -1.33 -15.00
N SER A 8 -6.32 -0.12 -14.50
CA SER A 8 -5.47 0.52 -13.48
C SER A 8 -6.35 1.17 -12.42
N TYR A 9 -5.81 1.29 -11.20
CA TYR A 9 -6.46 2.00 -10.10
C TYR A 9 -5.59 3.13 -9.59
N VAL A 10 -6.16 4.31 -9.36
CA VAL A 10 -5.50 5.42 -8.66
C VAL A 10 -5.67 5.29 -7.15
N ALA A 11 -4.87 6.03 -6.37
CA ALA A 11 -4.89 5.94 -4.90
C ALA A 11 -6.29 6.15 -4.29
N SER A 12 -7.10 7.04 -4.87
CA SER A 12 -8.47 7.31 -4.41
C SER A 12 -9.48 6.21 -4.73
N GLU A 13 -9.16 5.28 -5.65
CA GLU A 13 -10.04 4.16 -6.01
C GLU A 13 -9.81 2.94 -5.11
N ILE A 14 -8.70 2.91 -4.37
CA ILE A 14 -8.38 1.83 -3.45
C ILE A 14 -9.03 2.13 -2.09
N LYS A 15 -10.10 1.40 -1.77
CA LYS A 15 -10.84 1.55 -0.52
C LYS A 15 -10.34 0.58 0.55
N TRP A 16 -9.60 1.09 1.54
CA TRP A 16 -9.16 0.29 2.70
C TRP A 16 -10.33 -0.03 3.62
N GLY A 17 -10.37 -1.27 4.14
CA GLY A 17 -11.44 -1.70 5.02
C GLY A 17 -12.75 -2.06 4.33
N TYR A 18 -12.72 -2.34 3.02
CA TYR A 18 -13.88 -2.83 2.26
C TYR A 18 -13.64 -4.25 1.74
N ARG A 19 -14.73 -5.00 1.57
CA ARG A 19 -14.74 -6.35 0.98
C ARG A 19 -15.78 -6.42 -0.13
N PHE A 20 -15.52 -7.23 -1.15
CA PHE A 20 -16.50 -7.54 -2.18
C PHE A 20 -17.63 -8.43 -1.63
N THR A 21 -18.84 -8.14 -2.08
CA THR A 21 -20.00 -9.00 -1.85
C THR A 21 -19.78 -10.34 -2.55
N PRO A 22 -20.05 -11.49 -1.90
CA PRO A 22 -19.98 -12.79 -2.56
C PRO A 22 -20.97 -12.88 -3.72
N VAL A 23 -20.48 -13.18 -4.92
CA VAL A 23 -21.30 -13.27 -6.14
C VAL A 23 -21.57 -14.70 -6.61
N LEU A 24 -20.92 -15.68 -6.00
CA LEU A 24 -21.03 -17.09 -6.36
C LEU A 24 -21.92 -17.80 -5.34
N THR A 25 -23.04 -18.35 -5.79
CA THR A 25 -23.97 -19.14 -4.97
C THR A 25 -24.09 -20.55 -5.54
N LEU A 26 -24.49 -21.51 -4.68
CA LEU A 26 -24.79 -22.88 -5.09
C LEU A 26 -26.29 -23.10 -4.91
N GLU A 27 -27.03 -23.12 -6.01
CA GLU A 27 -28.47 -23.36 -6.05
C GLU A 27 -28.78 -24.62 -6.85
N ASP A 28 -29.59 -25.51 -6.28
CA ASP A 28 -30.01 -26.79 -6.88
C ASP A 28 -28.87 -27.65 -7.46
N GLY A 29 -27.69 -27.58 -6.84
CA GLY A 29 -26.50 -28.33 -7.25
C GLY A 29 -25.69 -27.69 -8.39
N PHE A 30 -26.06 -26.48 -8.82
CA PHE A 30 -25.35 -25.69 -9.83
C PHE A 30 -24.78 -24.42 -9.21
N TYR A 31 -23.63 -23.98 -9.72
CA TYR A 31 -23.05 -22.70 -9.35
C TYR A 31 -23.67 -21.59 -10.21
N GLU A 32 -24.25 -20.59 -9.55
CA GLU A 32 -24.75 -19.37 -10.18
C GLU A 32 -23.85 -18.19 -9.83
N VAL A 33 -23.66 -17.28 -10.80
CA VAL A 33 -22.88 -16.06 -10.64
C VAL A 33 -23.79 -14.85 -10.84
N ASP A 34 -23.97 -14.04 -9.80
CA ASP A 34 -24.66 -12.75 -9.90
C ASP A 34 -23.68 -11.65 -10.35
N TYR A 35 -23.75 -11.27 -11.62
CA TYR A 35 -22.93 -10.20 -12.16
C TYR A 35 -23.38 -8.80 -11.71
N ASN A 36 -24.60 -8.63 -11.19
CA ASN A 36 -25.10 -7.32 -10.75
C ASN A 36 -24.35 -6.84 -9.52
N SER A 37 -24.04 -7.76 -8.60
CA SER A 37 -23.32 -7.47 -7.36
C SER A 37 -21.79 -7.57 -7.49
N PHE A 38 -21.25 -7.75 -8.71
CA PHE A 38 -19.81 -7.90 -8.93
C PHE A 38 -18.97 -6.74 -8.41
N HIS A 39 -19.47 -5.51 -8.51
CA HIS A 39 -18.78 -4.32 -8.03
C HIS A 39 -19.24 -3.90 -6.63
N ASP A 40 -20.18 -4.63 -6.03
CA ASP A 40 -20.72 -4.28 -4.72
C ASP A 40 -19.69 -4.59 -3.64
N ILE A 41 -19.56 -3.64 -2.72
CA ILE A 41 -18.61 -3.69 -1.62
C ILE A 41 -19.30 -3.27 -0.31
N TYR A 42 -18.82 -3.83 0.80
CA TYR A 42 -19.27 -3.48 2.14
C TYR A 42 -18.09 -3.24 3.09
N GLU A 43 -18.34 -2.44 4.13
CA GLU A 43 -17.34 -2.09 5.15
C GLU A 43 -17.04 -3.26 6.09
N THR A 44 -15.78 -3.41 6.47
CA THR A 44 -15.31 -4.44 7.41
C THR A 44 -14.34 -3.84 8.42
N ASN A 45 -14.30 -4.42 9.61
CA ASN A 45 -13.32 -4.06 10.63
C ASN A 45 -11.91 -4.46 10.18
N THR A 46 -11.14 -3.49 9.71
CA THR A 46 -9.74 -3.66 9.28
C THR A 46 -8.87 -2.69 10.05
N PRO A 47 -7.70 -3.12 10.57
CA PRO A 47 -6.81 -2.22 11.30
C PRO A 47 -6.33 -1.06 10.40
N SER A 48 -6.19 0.13 10.97
CA SER A 48 -5.76 1.34 10.26
C SER A 48 -4.23 1.46 10.10
N CYS A 49 -3.48 0.42 10.49
CA CYS A 49 -2.03 0.41 10.42
C CYS A 49 -1.54 -0.11 9.07
N SER A 50 -0.31 0.25 8.71
CA SER A 50 0.35 -0.34 7.55
C SER A 50 0.61 -1.84 7.75
N ALA A 51 0.79 -2.58 6.65
CA ALA A 51 1.15 -4.00 6.71
C ALA A 51 2.46 -4.24 7.50
N ARG A 52 3.40 -3.29 7.42
CA ARG A 52 4.65 -3.32 8.18
C ARG A 52 4.39 -3.23 9.68
N GLU A 53 3.65 -2.22 10.12
CA GLU A 53 3.30 -2.03 11.53
C GLU A 53 2.50 -3.21 12.08
N LEU A 54 1.56 -3.76 11.28
CA LEU A 54 0.81 -4.95 11.67
C LEU A 54 1.74 -6.14 11.92
N THR A 55 2.73 -6.33 11.05
CA THR A 55 3.73 -7.39 11.19
C THR A 55 4.60 -7.19 12.42
N GLU A 56 5.07 -5.96 12.67
CA GLU A 56 5.85 -5.64 13.87
C GLU A 56 5.04 -5.85 15.16
N MET A 57 3.77 -5.46 15.17
CA MET A 57 2.85 -5.68 16.30
C MET A 57 2.61 -7.17 16.53
N MET A 58 2.36 -7.95 15.47
CA MET A 58 2.24 -9.41 15.57
C MET A 58 3.54 -10.07 16.03
N ALA A 59 4.70 -9.57 15.61
CA ALA A 59 5.98 -10.08 16.08
C ALA A 59 6.17 -9.81 17.59
N ARG A 60 5.85 -8.60 18.05
CA ARG A 60 5.91 -8.23 19.48
C ARG A 60 4.96 -9.05 20.35
N SER A 61 3.76 -9.34 19.87
CA SER A 61 2.78 -10.14 20.62
C SER A 61 3.17 -11.62 20.73
N ARG A 62 4.01 -12.12 19.82
CA ARG A 62 4.51 -13.50 19.83
C ARG A 62 5.78 -13.68 20.67
N LEU A 63 6.40 -12.60 21.13
CA LEU A 63 7.59 -12.66 22.00
C LEU A 63 7.16 -12.76 23.48
N PRO A 64 7.88 -13.54 24.30
CA PRO A 64 7.63 -13.58 25.74
C PRO A 64 7.80 -12.18 26.35
N LEU A 65 6.90 -11.80 27.26
CA LEU A 65 6.75 -10.46 27.86
C LEU A 65 8.06 -9.85 28.42
N THR A 66 9.06 -10.68 28.71
CA THR A 66 10.38 -10.26 29.21
C THR A 66 11.20 -9.54 28.14
N TRP A 67 10.98 -9.84 26.86
CA TRP A 67 11.73 -9.29 25.72
C TRP A 67 10.97 -8.15 25.01
N SER A 68 9.72 -7.91 25.39
CA SER A 68 8.83 -6.95 24.71
C SER A 68 8.99 -5.50 25.20
N VAL A 69 9.98 -5.21 26.07
CA VAL A 69 10.21 -3.85 26.59
C VAL A 69 11.04 -3.05 25.57
N PRO A 70 10.50 -2.00 24.92
CA PRO A 70 11.32 -1.12 24.10
C PRO A 70 12.29 -0.36 25.02
N SER A 71 13.59 -0.56 24.81
CA SER A 71 14.61 0.29 25.43
C SER A 71 14.35 1.74 25.04
N LYS A 72 14.31 2.63 26.03
CA LYS A 72 14.15 4.10 25.86
C LYS A 72 15.22 4.73 24.95
N LEU A 73 16.25 3.98 24.58
CA LEU A 73 17.32 4.41 23.68
C LEU A 73 16.85 4.63 22.23
N SER A 74 15.73 4.02 21.80
CA SER A 74 15.28 4.14 20.40
C SER A 74 14.49 5.42 20.08
N GLN A 75 14.18 6.30 21.06
CA GLN A 75 13.38 7.51 20.85
C GLN A 75 14.18 8.75 20.43
N GLN A 76 15.50 8.68 20.30
CA GLN A 76 16.34 9.87 20.11
C GLN A 76 16.41 10.43 18.67
N GLY A 77 15.46 10.07 17.78
CA GLY A 77 15.57 10.34 16.34
C GLY A 77 14.64 11.39 15.72
N THR A 78 13.73 12.02 16.47
CA THR A 78 12.77 12.97 15.87
C THR A 78 12.34 14.08 16.83
N LEU A 79 13.24 14.99 17.21
CA LEU A 79 12.87 16.35 17.63
C LEU A 79 14.01 17.29 17.24
N ASP A 80 13.63 18.34 16.48
CA ASP A 80 14.32 19.60 16.16
C ASP A 80 14.04 19.89 14.67
N THR A 81 12.95 20.59 14.30
CA THR A 81 12.96 22.06 14.20
C THR A 81 11.54 22.61 13.99
N GLN A 82 11.09 23.50 14.89
CA GLN A 82 10.18 24.65 14.65
C GLN A 82 10.90 25.82 15.36
N ASP A 83 11.09 27.02 14.82
CA ASP A 83 10.09 27.99 14.35
C ASP A 83 10.76 29.23 13.70
N ASP A 84 9.94 30.05 13.02
CA ASP A 84 10.06 31.49 12.72
C ASP A 84 10.59 32.07 11.36
N THR A 85 9.62 32.37 10.48
CA THR A 85 9.25 33.64 9.78
C THR A 85 10.31 34.66 9.25
N HIS A 86 10.46 34.83 7.92
CA HIS A 86 10.53 36.13 7.20
C HIS A 86 10.47 36.04 5.65
N GLU A 87 9.78 37.01 5.00
CA GLU A 87 9.54 37.18 3.54
C GLU A 87 10.77 37.38 2.62
N LYS A 88 10.76 36.79 1.40
CA LYS A 88 10.81 37.45 0.04
C LYS A 88 11.27 36.48 -1.07
N ARG A 89 10.58 36.48 -2.21
CA ARG A 89 10.99 35.90 -3.52
C ARG A 89 12.04 36.80 -4.21
N PRO A 90 12.97 36.32 -5.07
CA PRO A 90 12.67 35.88 -6.45
C PRO A 90 13.49 34.68 -7.01
N ASP A 91 13.09 34.25 -8.22
CA ASP A 91 13.57 33.16 -9.11
C ASP A 91 15.07 32.82 -9.09
N THR A 92 15.38 31.52 -9.19
CA THR A 92 16.36 30.96 -10.15
C THR A 92 16.10 29.45 -10.33
N ASP A 93 16.03 28.98 -11.57
CA ASP A 93 15.97 27.57 -11.99
C ASP A 93 17.09 26.71 -11.40
N GLU A 94 16.75 25.58 -10.77
CA GLU A 94 17.70 24.46 -10.66
C GLU A 94 16.96 23.10 -10.69
N LEU A 95 17.19 22.40 -11.80
CA LEU A 95 16.89 20.98 -12.02
C LEU A 95 17.81 20.13 -11.14
N THR A 96 17.26 19.24 -10.33
CA THR A 96 17.91 18.07 -9.66
C THR A 96 16.79 17.41 -8.83
N GLU A 97 16.49 16.11 -8.83
CA GLU A 97 17.31 14.92 -9.01
C GLU A 97 16.50 13.73 -9.57
N ARG A 98 17.28 12.75 -10.01
CA ARG A 98 16.96 11.55 -10.78
C ARG A 98 15.97 10.59 -10.10
N ASN A 99 14.94 10.20 -10.84
CA ASN A 99 14.33 8.88 -10.67
C ASN A 99 14.92 7.92 -11.70
N GLY A 100 15.73 6.98 -11.22
CA GLY A 100 16.00 5.67 -11.82
C GLY A 100 16.21 5.64 -13.33
N ASP A 101 17.47 5.79 -13.76
CA ASP A 101 17.94 5.45 -15.09
C ASP A 101 17.62 3.97 -15.42
N ILE A 102 16.57 3.72 -16.20
CA ILE A 102 16.33 2.40 -16.82
C ILE A 102 17.11 2.37 -18.13
N ALA A 103 18.43 2.34 -18.04
CA ALA A 103 19.29 2.10 -19.18
C ALA A 103 19.57 0.60 -19.31
N ASN A 104 19.07 0.05 -20.42
CA ASN A 104 19.64 -1.07 -21.16
C ASN A 104 19.35 -2.52 -20.67
N MET A 105 18.35 -3.16 -21.29
CA MET A 105 18.30 -4.61 -21.48
C MET A 105 18.26 -4.94 -22.98
N GLU A 106 19.23 -4.44 -23.74
CA GLU A 106 19.65 -5.12 -24.96
C GLU A 106 20.72 -6.15 -24.59
N ASN A 107 20.29 -7.41 -24.40
CA ASN A 107 20.92 -8.63 -24.90
C ASN A 107 20.37 -9.87 -24.19
N GLU A 108 20.51 -11.00 -24.88
CA GLU A 108 20.13 -12.39 -24.51
C GLU A 108 18.71 -12.78 -24.97
N SER A 109 18.48 -13.80 -25.79
CA SER A 109 19.37 -14.70 -26.53
C SER A 109 18.50 -15.39 -27.58
N LYS A 110 19.09 -15.67 -28.75
CA LYS A 110 18.46 -16.40 -29.85
C LYS A 110 18.56 -17.90 -29.58
N VAL A 111 17.44 -18.57 -29.30
CA VAL A 111 17.17 -19.98 -29.60
C VAL A 111 15.69 -20.14 -29.91
#